data_AF-A0A952FYZ0-F1
#
_entry.id   AF-A0A952FYZ0-F1
#
_cell.length_a   1.000
_cell.length_b   1.000
_cell.length_c   1.000
_cell.angle_alpha   90.00
_cell.angle_beta   90.00
_cell.angle_gamma   90.00
#
_symmetry.space_group_name_H-M   'P 1'
#
loop_
_entity.id
_entity.type
_entity.pdbx_description
1 polymer ?
#
loop_
_entity_poly.entity_id
_entity_poly.type
_entity_poly.pdbx_seq_one_letter_code
_entity_poly.pdbx_strand_id
1 'polypeptide(L)'
;MLKIIREERFLGVGIASSLAFLLFGDWLHRGYSNALYLTLVLVWLFSTVLGSVLAVVRHADHLAERLGQPYGTLILTLSVTAVEAMSISAVMLHGANNPTLVRDTLMAVIMIILNGMVGISLLVGGWRHREQQYNLQGANAYLSVIIPLAVLGLVLPN
;
A
#
# COMPACT_ATOMS: atom_id res chain seq x y z
N MET A 1 16.66 -2.06 -24.81
CA MET A 1 15.22 -2.36 -24.99
C MET A 1 14.75 -3.57 -24.18
N LEU A 2 15.42 -4.72 -24.22
CA LEU A 2 15.04 -5.94 -23.45
C LEU A 2 15.12 -5.81 -21.91
N LYS A 3 15.96 -4.93 -21.37
CA LYS A 3 16.03 -4.68 -19.91
C LYS A 3 14.81 -3.92 -19.37
N ILE A 4 14.34 -2.91 -20.11
CA ILE A 4 13.18 -2.08 -19.72
C ILE A 4 11.90 -2.94 -19.66
N ILE A 5 11.68 -3.82 -20.65
CA ILE A 5 10.54 -4.75 -20.68
C ILE A 5 10.58 -5.75 -19.51
N ARG A 6 11.78 -6.08 -19.00
CA ARG A 6 11.94 -7.01 -17.87
C ARG A 6 11.71 -6.33 -16.52
N GLU A 7 11.94 -5.02 -16.42
CA GLU A 7 11.68 -4.21 -15.22
C GLU A 7 10.21 -3.80 -15.09
N GLU A 8 9.50 -3.60 -16.21
CA GLU A 8 8.10 -3.17 -16.22
C GLU A 8 7.07 -4.31 -16.32
N ARG A 9 7.46 -5.56 -16.02
CA ARG A 9 6.55 -6.72 -16.13
C ARG A 9 5.26 -6.55 -15.33
N PHE A 10 5.30 -5.85 -14.19
CA PHE A 10 4.11 -5.59 -13.39
C PHE A 10 3.12 -4.62 -14.06
N LEU A 11 3.61 -3.63 -14.81
CA LEU A 11 2.77 -2.74 -15.59
C LEU A 11 2.09 -3.49 -16.74
N GLY A 12 2.81 -4.37 -17.41
CA GLY A 12 2.25 -5.27 -18.41
C GLY A 12 1.16 -6.20 -17.86
N VAL A 13 1.38 -6.78 -16.67
CA VAL A 13 0.36 -7.63 -16.00
C VAL A 13 -0.86 -6.80 -15.61
N GLY A 14 -0.69 -5.59 -15.07
CA GLY A 14 -1.81 -4.70 -14.75
C GLY A 14 -2.66 -4.35 -15.96
N ILE A 15 -2.03 -3.95 -17.08
CA ILE A 15 -2.73 -3.63 -18.33
C ILE A 15 -3.43 -4.88 -18.89
N ALA A 16 -2.76 -6.03 -18.89
CA ALA A 16 -3.34 -7.28 -19.38
C ALA A 16 -4.57 -7.70 -18.55
N SER A 17 -4.50 -7.61 -17.22
CA SER A 17 -5.63 -7.89 -16.33
C SER A 17 -6.80 -6.94 -16.56
N SER A 18 -6.53 -5.63 -16.74
CA SER A 18 -7.57 -4.65 -17.07
C SER A 18 -8.22 -4.90 -18.43
N LEU A 19 -7.42 -5.21 -19.46
CA LEU A 19 -7.93 -5.56 -20.79
C LEU A 19 -8.75 -6.85 -20.76
N ALA A 20 -8.32 -7.86 -20.01
CA ALA A 20 -9.06 -9.10 -19.84
C ALA A 20 -10.45 -8.84 -19.22
N PHE A 21 -10.53 -7.96 -18.22
CA PHE A 21 -11.82 -7.57 -17.62
C PHE A 21 -12.71 -6.76 -18.57
N LEU A 22 -12.13 -5.85 -19.36
CA LEU A 22 -12.89 -5.04 -20.32
C LEU A 22 -13.44 -5.86 -21.49
N LEU A 23 -12.68 -6.85 -21.97
CA LEU A 23 -13.06 -7.67 -23.13
C LEU A 23 -13.89 -8.91 -22.77
N PHE A 24 -13.67 -9.48 -21.58
CA PHE A 24 -14.27 -10.76 -21.17
C PHE A 24 -15.07 -10.66 -19.86
N GLY A 25 -15.42 -9.45 -19.40
CA GLY A 25 -16.11 -9.23 -18.12
C GLY A 25 -17.37 -10.07 -17.94
N ASP A 26 -18.20 -10.20 -18.97
CA ASP A 26 -19.44 -10.98 -18.94
C ASP A 26 -19.22 -12.49 -18.84
N TRP A 27 -18.10 -13.00 -19.36
CA TRP A 27 -17.73 -14.40 -19.21
C TRP A 27 -17.13 -14.66 -17.84
N LEU A 28 -16.31 -13.72 -17.35
CA LEU A 28 -15.67 -13.80 -16.05
C LEU A 28 -16.68 -13.77 -14.90
N HIS A 29 -17.74 -12.97 -15.00
CA HIS A 29 -18.79 -12.84 -13.97
C HIS A 29 -19.62 -14.12 -13.78
N ARG A 30 -19.79 -14.95 -14.82
CA ARG A 30 -20.61 -16.17 -14.74
C ARG A 30 -20.06 -17.21 -13.77
N GLY A 31 -18.75 -17.19 -13.52
CA GLY A 31 -18.09 -18.12 -12.61
C GLY A 31 -18.16 -17.73 -11.13
N TYR A 32 -18.67 -16.54 -10.79
CA TYR A 32 -18.63 -16.01 -9.42
C TYR A 32 -19.53 -16.76 -8.42
N SER A 33 -20.46 -17.59 -8.90
CA SER A 33 -21.23 -18.50 -8.05
C SER A 33 -20.38 -19.60 -7.42
N ASN A 34 -19.26 -19.97 -8.04
CA ASN A 34 -18.32 -20.96 -7.50
C ASN A 34 -17.30 -20.28 -6.58
N ALA A 35 -17.30 -20.66 -5.30
CA ALA A 35 -16.40 -20.11 -4.29
C ALA A 35 -14.92 -20.21 -4.70
N LEU A 36 -14.49 -21.36 -5.23
CA LEU A 36 -13.11 -21.58 -5.68
C LEU A 36 -12.69 -20.62 -6.80
N TYR A 37 -13.58 -20.38 -7.77
CA TYR A 37 -13.30 -19.47 -8.87
C TYR A 37 -13.20 -18.02 -8.39
N LEU A 38 -14.10 -17.60 -7.50
CA LEU A 38 -14.03 -16.29 -6.86
C LEU A 38 -12.72 -16.10 -6.09
N THR A 39 -12.30 -17.09 -5.30
CA THR A 39 -11.03 -17.02 -4.57
C THR A 39 -9.83 -16.90 -5.52
N LEU A 40 -9.81 -17.65 -6.62
CA LEU A 40 -8.74 -17.57 -7.61
C LEU A 40 -8.67 -16.18 -8.28
N VAL A 41 -9.82 -15.63 -8.68
CA VAL A 41 -9.89 -14.28 -9.26
C VAL A 41 -9.44 -13.23 -8.26
N LEU A 42 -9.86 -13.34 -6.99
CA LEU A 42 -9.44 -12.42 -5.93
C LEU A 42 -7.93 -12.49 -5.71
N VAL A 43 -7.35 -13.69 -5.58
CA VAL A 43 -5.90 -13.87 -5.40
C VAL A 43 -5.13 -13.31 -6.59
N TRP A 44 -5.63 -13.51 -7.82
CA TRP A 44 -5.01 -12.97 -9.03
C TRP A 44 -5.02 -11.44 -9.06
N LEU A 45 -6.18 -10.81 -8.81
CA LEU A 45 -6.31 -9.35 -8.78
C LEU A 45 -5.48 -8.74 -7.64
N PHE A 46 -5.56 -9.31 -6.44
CA PHE A 46 -4.79 -8.88 -5.29
C PHE A 46 -3.29 -8.93 -5.57
N SER A 47 -2.80 -10.04 -6.12
CA SER A 47 -1.38 -10.18 -6.48
C SER A 47 -0.95 -9.18 -7.55
N THR A 48 -1.82 -8.88 -8.51
CA THR A 48 -1.55 -7.90 -9.57
C THR A 48 -1.43 -6.48 -9.00
N VAL A 49 -2.37 -6.08 -8.14
CA VAL A 49 -2.34 -4.76 -7.48
C VAL A 49 -1.13 -4.65 -6.57
N LEU A 50 -0.89 -5.65 -5.72
CA LEU A 50 0.25 -5.67 -4.80
C LEU A 50 1.58 -5.58 -5.56
N GLY A 51 1.73 -6.37 -6.64
CA GLY A 51 2.91 -6.32 -7.50
C GLY A 51 3.13 -4.95 -8.15
N SER A 52 2.04 -4.30 -8.57
CA SER A 52 2.08 -2.95 -9.16
C SER A 52 2.52 -1.90 -8.15
N VAL A 53 1.97 -1.92 -6.93
CA VAL A 53 2.37 -1.00 -5.85
C VAL A 53 3.85 -1.19 -5.49
N LEU A 54 4.30 -2.44 -5.34
CA LEU A 54 5.71 -2.73 -5.06
C LEU A 54 6.65 -2.27 -6.19
N ALA A 55 6.19 -2.34 -7.43
CA ALA A 55 6.94 -1.79 -8.56
C ALA A 55 7.05 -0.27 -8.46
N VAL A 56 5.96 0.45 -8.18
CA VAL A 56 5.98 1.92 -8.00
C VAL A 56 6.95 2.32 -6.89
N VAL A 57 6.89 1.67 -5.73
CA VAL A 57 7.78 1.95 -4.60
C VAL A 57 9.25 1.72 -4.97
N ARG A 58 9.56 0.64 -5.69
CA ARG A 58 10.94 0.36 -6.15
C ARG A 58 11.48 1.45 -7.07
N HIS A 59 10.66 1.97 -7.97
CA HIS A 59 11.08 3.06 -8.86
C HIS A 59 11.26 4.37 -8.09
N ALA A 60 10.37 4.65 -7.15
CA ALA A 60 10.48 5.81 -6.27
C ALA A 60 11.75 5.76 -5.41
N ASP A 61 12.10 4.58 -4.90
CA ASP A 61 13.30 4.36 -4.10
C ASP A 61 14.59 4.57 -4.92
N HIS A 62 14.66 3.98 -6.12
CA HIS A 62 15.79 4.21 -7.03
C HIS A 62 15.94 5.68 -7.44
N LEU A 63 14.83 6.39 -7.60
CA LEU A 63 14.85 7.83 -7.86
C LEU A 63 15.28 8.62 -6.63
N ALA A 64 14.87 8.18 -5.44
CA ALA A 64 15.24 8.79 -4.17
C ALA A 64 16.74 8.69 -3.90
N GLU A 65 17.35 7.54 -4.16
CA GLU A 65 18.79 7.34 -4.05
C GLU A 65 19.57 8.28 -5.00
N ARG A 66 19.08 8.44 -6.24
CA ARG A 66 19.73 9.30 -7.24
C ARG A 66 19.66 10.78 -6.90
N LEU A 67 18.60 11.23 -6.26
CA LEU A 67 18.38 12.64 -5.93
C LEU A 67 19.00 13.03 -4.59
N GLY A 68 19.30 12.06 -3.73
CA GLY A 68 19.86 12.30 -2.40
C GLY A 68 18.90 13.07 -1.49
N GLN A 69 19.36 13.35 -0.26
CA GLN A 69 18.54 14.10 0.70
C GLN A 69 18.60 15.61 0.44
N PRO A 70 17.48 16.35 0.60
CA PRO A 70 16.18 15.92 1.15
C PRO A 70 15.17 15.42 0.11
N TYR A 71 15.45 15.60 -1.19
CA TYR A 71 14.49 15.34 -2.27
C TYR A 71 14.08 13.88 -2.39
N GLY A 72 15.01 12.95 -2.12
CA GLY A 72 14.70 11.52 -2.16
C GLY A 72 13.63 11.12 -1.15
N THR A 73 13.71 11.65 0.08
CA THR A 73 12.67 11.41 1.09
C THR A 73 11.32 11.95 0.62
N LEU A 74 11.28 13.16 0.05
CA LEU A 74 10.04 13.76 -0.47
C LEU A 74 9.40 12.94 -1.59
N ILE A 75 10.20 12.39 -2.50
CA ILE A 75 9.69 11.58 -3.61
C ILE A 75 9.17 10.24 -3.12
N LEU A 76 9.86 9.60 -2.18
CA LEU A 76 9.40 8.34 -1.61
C LEU A 76 8.07 8.53 -0.87
N THR A 77 7.95 9.58 -0.04
CA THR A 77 6.72 9.87 0.71
C THR A 77 5.57 10.27 -0.21
N LEU A 78 5.83 11.11 -1.22
CA LEU A 78 4.82 11.52 -2.20
C LEU A 78 4.33 10.33 -3.04
N SER A 79 5.22 9.40 -3.40
CA SER A 79 4.85 8.22 -4.21
C SER A 79 3.93 7.28 -3.43
N VAL A 80 4.24 6.99 -2.17
CA VAL A 80 3.41 6.12 -1.33
C VAL A 80 2.06 6.78 -1.03
N THR A 81 2.04 8.08 -0.70
CA THR A 81 0.78 8.81 -0.45
C THR A 81 -0.09 8.92 -1.71
N ALA A 82 0.50 9.07 -2.90
CA ALA A 82 -0.24 9.04 -4.16
C ALA A 82 -0.88 7.67 -4.42
N VAL A 83 -0.15 6.57 -4.18
CA VAL A 83 -0.71 5.21 -4.32
C VAL A 83 -1.90 5.02 -3.37
N GLU A 84 -1.77 5.45 -2.12
CA GLU A 84 -2.84 5.37 -1.13
C GLU A 84 -4.07 6.18 -1.57
N ALA A 85 -3.88 7.46 -1.91
CA ALA A 85 -4.96 8.34 -2.38
C ALA A 85 -5.68 7.80 -3.63
N MET A 86 -4.93 7.27 -4.61
CA MET A 86 -5.52 6.65 -5.79
C MET A 86 -6.31 5.38 -5.45
N SER A 87 -5.80 4.54 -4.55
CA SER A 87 -6.48 3.31 -4.15
C SER A 87 -7.81 3.59 -3.43
N ILE A 88 -7.82 4.55 -2.51
CA ILE A 88 -9.01 4.99 -1.79
C ILE A 88 -10.03 5.59 -2.77
N SER A 89 -9.56 6.50 -3.64
CA SER A 89 -10.42 7.14 -4.65
C SER A 89 -11.04 6.11 -5.60
N ALA A 90 -10.27 5.12 -6.05
CA ALA A 90 -10.75 4.07 -6.93
C ALA A 90 -11.87 3.24 -6.28
N VAL A 91 -11.74 2.90 -4.99
CA VAL A 91 -12.78 2.18 -4.25
C VAL A 91 -14.01 3.06 -4.02
N MET A 92 -13.84 4.34 -3.70
CA MET A 92 -15.00 5.24 -3.51
C MET A 92 -15.77 5.53 -4.80
N LEU A 93 -15.10 5.53 -5.96
CA LEU A 93 -15.75 5.76 -7.26
C LEU A 93 -16.54 4.55 -7.78
N HIS A 94 -16.06 3.33 -7.50
CA HIS A 94 -16.65 2.10 -8.05
C HIS A 94 -17.36 1.22 -7.01
N GLY A 95 -17.17 1.51 -5.72
CA GLY A 95 -17.81 0.81 -4.61
C GLY A 95 -19.08 1.51 -4.13
N ALA A 96 -19.76 0.90 -3.17
CA ALA A 96 -20.83 1.58 -2.44
C ALA A 96 -20.25 2.81 -1.73
N ASN A 97 -20.93 3.94 -1.82
CA ASN A 97 -20.50 5.19 -1.20
C ASN A 97 -20.49 5.03 0.34
N ASN A 98 -19.33 4.67 0.88
CA ASN A 98 -19.11 4.53 2.30
C ASN A 98 -18.17 5.65 2.77
N PRO A 99 -18.70 6.74 3.37
CA PRO A 99 -17.87 7.86 3.81
C PRO A 99 -16.87 7.47 4.90
N THR A 100 -17.07 6.34 5.60
CA THR A 100 -16.11 5.88 6.63
C THR A 100 -14.91 5.15 6.05
N LEU A 101 -14.96 4.72 4.77
CA LEU A 101 -13.93 3.88 4.18
C LEU A 101 -12.54 4.53 4.27
N VAL A 102 -12.44 5.83 3.99
CA VAL A 102 -11.18 6.58 4.06
C VAL A 102 -10.58 6.49 5.46
N ARG A 103 -11.38 6.81 6.48
CA ARG A 103 -10.96 6.74 7.89
C ARG A 103 -10.56 5.32 8.27
N ASP A 104 -11.34 4.32 7.86
CA ASP A 104 -11.10 2.92 8.22
C ASP A 104 -9.79 2.40 7.58
N THR A 105 -9.47 2.82 6.34
CA THR A 105 -8.19 2.49 5.69
C THR A 105 -6.98 3.14 6.38
N LEU A 106 -7.06 4.43 6.73
CA LEU A 106 -6.00 5.13 7.46
C LEU A 106 -5.77 4.52 8.85
N MET A 107 -6.84 4.13 9.54
CA MET A 107 -6.74 3.42 10.82
C MET A 107 -6.06 2.06 10.67
N ALA A 108 -6.39 1.31 9.62
CA ALA A 108 -5.70 0.06 9.33
C ALA A 108 -4.20 0.28 9.11
N VAL A 109 -3.81 1.30 8.35
CA VAL A 109 -2.39 1.64 8.11
C VAL A 109 -1.67 1.98 9.43
N ILE A 110 -2.26 2.83 10.28
CA ILE A 110 -1.68 3.18 11.58
C ILE A 110 -1.52 1.93 12.46
N MET A 111 -2.54 1.07 12.53
CA MET A 111 -2.48 -0.16 13.31
C MET A 111 -1.41 -1.14 12.80
N ILE A 112 -1.31 -1.30 11.48
CA ILE A 112 -0.28 -2.13 10.84
C ILE A 112 1.13 -1.61 11.18
N ILE A 113 1.36 -0.31 11.10
CA ILE A 113 2.69 0.27 11.36
C ILE A 113 3.02 0.24 12.86
N LEU A 114 2.17 0.84 13.70
CA LEU A 114 2.48 1.05 15.13
C LEU A 114 2.39 -0.23 15.97
N ASN A 115 1.50 -1.16 15.63
CA ASN A 115 1.35 -2.41 16.39
C ASN A 115 2.00 -3.58 15.67
N GLY A 116 1.70 -3.75 14.38
CA GLY A 116 2.22 -4.86 13.58
C GLY A 116 3.73 -4.76 13.36
N MET A 117 4.17 -3.77 12.60
CA MET A 117 5.56 -3.63 12.18
C MET A 117 6.49 -3.36 13.36
N VAL A 118 6.16 -2.38 14.21
CA VAL A 118 6.95 -2.09 15.41
C VAL A 118 6.97 -3.30 16.36
N GLY A 119 5.81 -3.92 16.63
CA GLY A 119 5.74 -5.08 17.52
C GLY A 119 6.57 -6.27 17.02
N ILE A 120 6.48 -6.59 15.72
CA ILE A 120 7.30 -7.65 15.11
C ILE A 120 8.79 -7.29 15.18
N SER A 121 9.16 -6.03 14.94
CA SER A 121 10.56 -5.60 15.01
C SER A 121 11.16 -5.74 16.42
N LEU A 122 10.37 -5.47 17.45
CA LEU A 122 10.76 -5.63 18.85
C LEU A 122 10.83 -7.11 19.24
N LEU A 123 9.86 -7.92 18.82
CA LEU A 123 9.82 -9.35 19.13
C LEU A 123 10.99 -10.09 18.47
N VAL A 124 11.18 -9.90 17.15
CA VAL A 124 12.27 -10.55 16.40
C VAL A 124 13.63 -10.03 16.85
N GLY A 125 13.75 -8.71 17.05
CA GLY A 125 15.00 -8.11 17.44
C GLY A 125 15.41 -8.39 18.88
N GLY A 126 14.45 -8.40 19.82
CA GLY A 126 14.66 -8.83 21.21
C GLY A 126 15.01 -10.31 21.32
N TRP A 127 14.38 -11.18 20.51
CA TRP A 127 14.75 -12.60 20.48
C TRP A 127 16.20 -12.82 20.03
N ARG A 128 16.67 -12.06 19.02
CA ARG A 128 18.01 -12.23 18.46
C ARG A 128 19.12 -11.48 19.21
N HIS A 129 18.85 -10.26 19.68
CA HIS A 129 19.88 -9.35 20.22
C HIS A 129 19.77 -9.14 21.75
N ARG A 130 18.71 -9.64 22.40
CA ARG A 130 18.34 -9.46 23.82
C ARG A 130 18.07 -8.00 24.23
N GLU A 131 18.99 -7.10 23.93
CA GLU A 131 18.85 -5.65 24.09
C GLU A 131 18.95 -4.97 22.73
N GLN A 132 18.01 -4.08 22.42
CA GLN A 132 18.02 -3.27 21.21
C GLN A 132 18.37 -1.83 21.57
N GLN A 133 19.25 -1.20 20.78
CA GLN A 133 19.48 0.24 20.89
C GLN A 133 18.48 0.98 20.00
N TYR A 134 17.70 1.87 20.59
CA TYR A 134 16.69 2.68 19.90
C TYR A 134 16.90 4.16 20.18
N ASN A 135 16.71 4.98 19.16
CA ASN A 135 16.70 6.44 19.31
C ASN A 135 15.33 6.90 19.82
N LEU A 136 15.17 6.93 21.14
CA LEU A 136 13.94 7.37 21.80
C LEU A 136 13.56 8.82 21.44
N GLN A 137 14.55 9.67 21.19
CA GLN A 137 14.31 11.06 20.83
C GLN A 137 13.65 11.16 19.43
N GLY A 138 14.16 10.39 18.47
CA GLY A 138 13.55 10.28 17.14
C GLY A 138 12.15 9.67 17.19
N ALA A 139 11.97 8.58 17.95
CA ALA A 139 10.66 7.94 18.11
C ALA A 139 9.62 8.91 18.70
N ASN A 140 9.99 9.64 19.77
CA ASN A 140 9.11 10.63 20.38
C ASN A 140 8.77 11.79 19.43
N ALA A 141 9.72 12.23 18.60
CA ALA A 141 9.48 13.29 17.61
C ALA A 141 8.50 12.85 16.52
N TYR A 142 8.53 11.59 16.07
CA TYR A 142 7.56 11.08 15.12
C TYR A 142 6.19 10.83 15.76
N LEU A 143 6.15 10.25 16.96
CA LEU A 143 4.89 9.97 17.67
C LEU A 143 4.13 11.26 18.04
N SER A 144 4.84 12.33 18.39
CA SER A 144 4.22 13.63 18.70
C SER A 144 3.50 14.25 17.50
N VAL A 145 3.83 13.86 16.27
CA VAL A 145 3.16 14.30 15.03
C VAL A 145 2.06 13.32 14.64
N ILE A 146 2.34 12.01 14.67
CA ILE A 146 1.39 10.97 14.26
C ILE A 146 0.14 10.95 15.14
N ILE A 147 0.30 11.04 16.47
CA ILE A 147 -0.83 10.92 17.41
C ILE A 147 -1.87 12.04 17.18
N PRO A 148 -1.51 13.34 17.15
CA PRO A 148 -2.48 14.40 16.87
C PRO A 148 -3.13 14.27 15.49
N LEU A 149 -2.36 13.94 14.44
CA LEU A 149 -2.90 13.75 13.09
C LEU A 149 -3.91 12.59 13.04
N ALA A 150 -3.60 11.47 13.70
CA ALA A 150 -4.49 10.33 13.81
C ALA A 150 -5.77 10.68 14.58
N VAL A 151 -5.65 11.41 15.70
CA VAL A 151 -6.81 11.87 16.49
C VAL A 151 -7.68 12.83 15.69
N LEU A 152 -7.08 13.80 14.98
CA LEU A 152 -7.82 14.71 14.11
C LEU A 152 -8.54 13.93 13.01
N GLY A 153 -7.88 12.99 12.35
CA GLY A 153 -8.49 12.13 11.32
C GLY A 153 -9.59 11.20 11.87
N LEU A 154 -9.61 10.91 13.17
CA LEU A 154 -10.61 10.05 13.81
C LEU A 154 -11.83 10.82 14.35
N VAL A 155 -11.59 12.01 14.91
CA VAL A 155 -12.58 12.79 15.66
C VAL A 155 -13.31 13.81 14.78
N LEU A 156 -12.68 14.30 13.70
CA LEU A 156 -13.39 15.18 12.77
C LEU A 156 -14.56 14.43 12.13
N PRO A 157 -15.80 14.94 12.27
CA PRO A 157 -16.97 14.34 11.64
C PRO A 157 -16.90 14.46 10.11
N ASN A 158 -17.48 13.46 9.43
CA ASN A 158 -17.62 13.39 7.98
C ASN A 158 -18.34 14.61 7.39
#